data_AF-A0A9E6ZHX5-F1
#
_entry.id   AF-A0A9E6ZHX5-F1
#
_cell.length_a   1.000
_cell.length_b   1.000
_cell.length_c   1.000
_cell.angle_alpha   90.00
_cell.angle_beta   90.00
_cell.angle_gamma   90.00
#
_symmetry.space_group_name_H-M   'P 1'
#
loop_
_entity.id
_entity.type
_entity.pdbx_description
1 polymer ?
#
loop_
_entity_poly.entity_id
_entity_poly.type
_entity_poly.pdbx_seq_one_letter_code
_entity_poly.pdbx_strand_id
1 'polypeptide(L)' 'MRYITSTKSKTSANRTKRFLEVHGIPCMIRKNKSTYVLFTPDEYVRRAKQLRHA' A
#
# COMPACT_ATOMS: atom_id res chain seq x y z
N MET A 1 5.77 -6.56 -8.67
CA MET A 1 5.35 -5.98 -7.37
C MET A 1 6.09 -4.67 -7.20
N ARG A 2 5.37 -3.55 -7.08
CA ARG A 2 5.95 -2.21 -7.13
C ARG A 2 5.54 -1.39 -5.92
N TYR A 3 6.44 -0.49 -5.53
CA TYR A 3 6.28 0.37 -4.36
C TYR A 3 5.09 1.33 -4.51
N ILE A 4 4.32 1.47 -3.43
CA ILE A 4 3.21 2.43 -3.31
C ILE A 4 3.53 3.54 -2.33
N THR A 5 3.81 3.16 -1.08
CA THR A 5 4.05 4.10 0.01
C THR A 5 4.78 3.40 1.16
N SER A 6 5.26 4.18 2.12
CA SER A 6 5.84 3.67 3.36
C SER A 6 5.41 4.51 4.55
N THR A 7 5.41 3.91 5.74
CA THR A 7 5.07 4.58 7.00
C THR A 7 5.77 3.93 8.17
N LYS A 8 6.11 4.69 9.22
CA LYS A 8 6.64 4.15 10.47
C LYS A 8 5.53 3.53 11.36
N SER A 9 4.27 3.86 11.10
CA SER A 9 3.13 3.36 11.87
C SER A 9 2.54 2.08 11.28
N LYS A 10 2.56 0.99 12.08
CA LYS A 10 1.93 -0.29 11.72
C LYS A 10 0.44 -0.11 11.45
N THR A 11 -0.24 0.69 12.28
CA THR A 11 -1.67 0.96 12.17
C THR A 11 -2.00 1.66 10.85
N SER A 12 -1.22 2.69 10.49
CA SER A 12 -1.39 3.39 9.21
C SER A 12 -1.14 2.47 8.01
N ALA A 13 -0.14 1.58 8.10
CA ALA A 13 0.14 0.60 7.05
C ALA A 13 -1.04 -0.36 6.86
N ASN A 14 -1.57 -0.91 7.95
CA ASN A 14 -2.72 -1.82 7.90
C ASN A 14 -3.99 -1.12 7.37
N ARG A 15 -4.24 0.14 7.78
CA ARG A 15 -5.36 0.93 7.27
C ARG A 15 -5.24 1.15 5.76
N THR A 16 -4.05 1.48 5.28
CA THR A 16 -3.79 1.69 3.84
C THR A 16 -3.93 0.39 3.05
N LYS A 17 -3.42 -0.73 3.57
CA LYS A 17 -3.61 -2.05 2.97
C LYS A 17 -5.10 -2.37 2.82
N ARG A 18 -5.87 -2.25 3.91
CA ARG A 18 -7.32 -2.53 3.90
C ARG A 18 -8.07 -1.62 2.91
N PHE A 19 -7.74 -0.33 2.87
CA PHE A 19 -8.32 0.60 1.92
C PHE A 19 -8.09 0.16 0.46
N LEU A 20 -6.86 -0.20 0.11
CA LEU A 20 -6.54 -0.68 -1.25
C LEU A 20 -7.26 -2.00 -1.56
N GLU A 21 -7.29 -2.95 -0.62
CA GLU A 21 -7.96 -4.23 -0.79
C GLU A 21 -9.47 -4.08 -1.00
N VAL A 22 -10.13 -3.16 -0.28
CA VAL A 22 -11.55 -2.82 -0.49
C VAL A 22 -11.84 -2.30 -1.89
N HIS A 23 -10.88 -1.60 -2.51
CA HIS A 23 -10.96 -1.15 -3.91
C HIS A 23 -10.52 -2.21 -4.94
N GLY A 24 -10.34 -3.46 -4.50
CA GLY A 24 -9.94 -4.58 -5.37
C GLY A 24 -8.47 -4.52 -5.78
N ILE A 25 -7.62 -3.85 -5.01
CA ILE A 25 -6.19 -3.73 -5.27
C ILE A 25 -5.43 -4.61 -4.27
N PRO A 26 -4.81 -5.72 -4.73
CA PRO A 26 -3.99 -6.55 -3.86
C PRO A 26 -2.82 -5.75 -3.27
N CYS A 27 -2.65 -5.81 -1.95
CA CYS A 27 -1.60 -5.05 -1.28
C CYS A 27 -0.83 -5.89 -0.26
N MET A 28 0.49 -5.76 -0.29
CA MET A 28 1.41 -6.44 0.62
C MET A 28 2.19 -5.43 1.44
N ILE A 29 2.31 -5.69 2.74
CA ILE A 29 3.16 -4.91 3.65
C ILE A 29 4.45 -5.71 3.90
N ARG A 30 5.60 -5.08 3.73
CA ARG A 30 6.89 -5.60 4.22
C ARG A 30 7.44 -4.66 5.29
N LYS A 31 7.93 -5.23 6.39
CA LYS A 31 8.63 -4.47 7.43
C LYS A 31 10.11 -4.40 7.07
N ASN A 32 10.66 -3.20 6.97
CA ASN A 32 12.08 -2.92 6.83
C ASN A 32 12.55 -2.08 8.02
N LYS A 33 13.34 -2.68 8.92
CA LYS A 33 13.74 -2.08 10.20
C LYS A 33 12.50 -1.56 10.97
N SER A 34 12.37 -0.24 11.09
CA SER A 34 11.27 0.47 11.77
C SER A 34 10.22 1.07 10.80
N THR A 35 10.25 0.70 9.53
CA THR A 35 9.35 1.22 8.49
C THR A 35 8.54 0.09 7.85
N TYR A 36 7.25 0.33 7.62
CA TYR A 36 6.33 -0.54 6.91
C TYR A 36 6.17 -0.03 5.48
N VAL A 37 6.52 -0.86 4.51
CA VAL A 37 6.53 -0.54 3.08
C VAL A 37 5.42 -1.31 2.38
N LEU A 38 4.62 -0.61 1.59
CA LEU A 38 3.48 -1.18 0.88
C LEU A 38 3.80 -1.37 -0.60
N PHE A 39 3.45 -2.56 -1.09
CA PHE A 39 3.62 -2.98 -2.48
C PHE A 39 2.30 -3.47 -3.06
N THR A 40 2.17 -3.38 -4.38
CA THR A 40 1.04 -3.94 -5.15
C THR A 40 1.57 -4.53 -6.48
N PRO A 41 0.86 -5.43 -7.17
CA PRO A 41 1.25 -5.87 -8.50
C PRO A 41 1.27 -4.69 -9.49
N ASP A 42 2.14 -4.77 -10.49
CA ASP A 42 2.49 -3.62 -11.34
C ASP A 42 1.28 -3.03 -12.09
N GLU A 43 0.33 -3.89 -12.48
CA GLU A 43 -0.93 -3.50 -13.15
C GLU A 43 -1.83 -2.58 -12.29
N TYR A 44 -1.77 -2.70 -10.96
CA TYR A 44 -2.62 -1.92 -10.05
C TYR A 44 -1.97 -0.61 -9.58
N VAL A 45 -0.70 -0.37 -9.88
CA VAL A 45 0.06 0.78 -9.34
C VAL A 45 -0.57 2.10 -9.73
N ARG A 46 -1.00 2.23 -10.99
CA ARG A 46 -1.63 3.48 -11.48
C ARG A 46 -2.93 3.76 -10.72
N ARG A 47 -3.78 2.74 -10.58
CA ARG A 47 -5.05 2.82 -9.87
C ARG A 47 -4.84 3.12 -8.37
N ALA A 48 -3.88 2.47 -7.74
CA ALA A 48 -3.54 2.66 -6.34
C ALA A 48 -3.01 4.09 -6.06
N LYS A 49 -2.24 4.67 -6.99
CA LYS A 49 -1.79 6.06 -6.89
C LYS A 49 -2.94 7.05 -7.07
N GLN A 50 -3.84 6.82 -8.03
CA GLN A 50 -5.02 7.67 -8.25
C GLN A 50 -5.91 7.76 -7.00
N LEU A 51 -6.19 6.62 -6.35
CA LEU A 51 -7.00 6.56 -5.13
C LEU A 51 -6.40 7.30 -3.91
N ARG A 52 -5.10 7.61 -3.93
CA ARG A 52 -4.46 8.39 -2.85
C ARG A 52 -4.59 9.90 -3.03
N HIS A 53 -4.93 10.35 -4.23
CA HIS A 53 -5.06 11.77 -4.59
C HIS A 53 -6.52 12.18 -4.90
N ALA A 54 -7.44 11.22 -4.90
CA ALA A 54 -8.89 11.46 -4.93
C ALA A 54 -9.39 11.75 -3.52
#